data_AF-A0A9Q0Z849-F1
#
_entry.id   AF-A0A9Q0Z849-F1
#
_cell.length_a   1.000
_cell.length_b   1.000
_cell.length_c   1.000
_cell.angle_alpha   90.00
_cell.angle_beta   90.00
_cell.angle_gamma   90.00
#
_symmetry.space_group_name_H-M   'P 1'
#
loop_
_entity.id
_entity.type
_entity.pdbx_description
1 polymer ?
#
loop_
_entity_poly.entity_id
_entity_poly.type
_entity_poly.pdbx_seq_one_letter_code
_entity_poly.pdbx_strand_id
1 'polypeptide(L)'
;MPQLYSSSRQYTPEQYANVLIQQYSQQLRILYNNGGRKFALIGVGQIGCSPSELAQNSPDGRTCVQRINSANQIFNNKLRSLVDQFNRNFPSAKFIYINAYGIFQDILNRPAAFGFTVTNAGCCGVGRNNGQITCLPLQTPLPEPEPVRVLGCVSPDGGCET
;
A
#
# COMPACT_ATOMS: atom_id res chain seq x y z
N MET A 1 10.48 -3.64 6.99
CA MET A 1 11.31 -3.47 5.78
C MET A 1 12.32 -4.60 5.62
N PRO A 2 12.19 -5.46 4.59
CA PRO A 2 13.16 -6.52 4.32
C PRO A 2 14.55 -5.92 4.06
N GLN A 3 15.61 -6.57 4.55
CA GLN A 3 17.00 -6.17 4.27
C GLN A 3 17.47 -6.48 2.83
N LEU A 4 16.54 -6.85 1.95
CA LEU A 4 16.83 -7.32 0.59
C LEU A 4 17.21 -6.16 -0.36
N TYR A 5 16.87 -4.92 -0.02
CA TYR A 5 17.14 -3.75 -0.88
C TYR A 5 17.97 -2.70 -0.15
N SER A 6 19.07 -2.29 -0.77
CA SER A 6 19.97 -1.22 -0.26
C SER A 6 19.51 0.19 -0.61
N SER A 7 18.32 0.36 -1.21
CA SER A 7 17.81 1.67 -1.65
C SER A 7 17.75 2.69 -0.50
N SER A 8 17.42 2.24 0.71
CA SER A 8 17.42 3.08 1.93
C SER A 8 18.81 3.58 2.34
N ARG A 9 19.89 2.96 1.86
CA ARG A 9 21.28 3.41 2.07
C ARG A 9 21.77 4.33 0.95
N GLN A 10 21.11 4.32 -0.21
CA GLN A 10 21.52 5.07 -1.40
C GLN A 10 20.70 6.34 -1.62
N TYR A 11 19.45 6.35 -1.15
CA TYR A 11 18.51 7.44 -1.42
C TYR A 11 17.80 7.88 -0.14
N THR A 12 17.57 9.19 -0.03
CA THR A 12 16.54 9.72 0.87
C THR A 12 15.14 9.34 0.35
N PRO A 13 14.09 9.36 1.20
CA PRO A 13 12.73 9.09 0.76
C PRO A 13 12.28 9.97 -0.42
N GLU A 14 12.69 11.24 -0.42
CA GLU A 14 12.41 12.20 -1.50
C GLU A 14 13.08 11.78 -2.82
N GLN A 15 14.36 11.44 -2.77
CA GLN A 15 15.11 10.97 -3.94
C GLN A 15 14.54 9.67 -4.49
N TYR A 16 14.24 8.72 -3.60
CA TYR A 16 13.69 7.44 -4.02
C TYR A 16 12.30 7.60 -4.63
N ALA A 17 11.44 8.45 -4.05
CA ALA A 17 10.14 8.77 -4.64
C ALA A 17 10.28 9.42 -6.03
N ASN A 18 11.29 10.27 -6.25
CA ASN A 18 11.58 10.81 -7.58
C ASN A 18 11.96 9.71 -8.59
N VAL A 19 12.83 8.78 -8.20
CA VAL A 19 13.21 7.63 -9.03
C VAL A 19 11.98 6.80 -9.40
N LEU A 20 11.12 6.48 -8.43
CA LEU A 20 9.88 5.72 -8.66
C LEU A 20 8.93 6.43 -9.62
N ILE A 21 8.73 7.74 -9.44
CA ILE A 21 7.85 8.55 -10.30
C ILE A 21 8.40 8.69 -11.72
N GLN A 22 9.71 8.85 -11.88
CA GLN A 22 10.36 8.87 -13.19
C GLN A 22 10.17 7.55 -13.92
N GLN A 23 10.44 6.42 -13.25
CA GLN A 23 10.25 5.10 -13.82
C GLN A 23 8.78 4.87 -14.18
N TYR A 24 7.85 5.20 -13.29
CA TYR A 24 6.42 5.00 -13.53
C TYR A 24 5.90 5.86 -14.69
N SER A 25 6.36 7.12 -14.78
CA SER A 25 6.09 8.02 -15.89
C SER A 25 6.53 7.43 -17.24
N GLN A 26 7.71 6.80 -17.31
CA GLN A 26 8.18 6.13 -18.51
C GLN A 26 7.25 4.97 -18.91
N GLN A 27 6.86 4.12 -17.95
CA GLN A 27 5.95 3.00 -18.22
C GLN A 27 4.57 3.48 -18.70
N LEU A 28 4.02 4.54 -18.11
CA LEU A 28 2.74 5.12 -18.54
C LEU A 28 2.82 5.70 -19.96
N ARG A 29 3.95 6.33 -20.33
CA ARG A 29 4.19 6.81 -21.70
C ARG A 29 4.26 5.67 -22.70
N ILE A 30 4.93 4.57 -22.35
CA ILE A 30 4.99 3.36 -23.17
C ILE A 30 3.57 2.80 -23.39
N LEU A 31 2.78 2.64 -22.33
CA LEU A 31 1.40 2.16 -22.45
C LEU A 31 0.53 3.10 -23.28
N TYR A 32 0.67 4.41 -23.11
CA TYR A 32 -0.02 5.39 -23.94
C TYR A 32 0.35 5.26 -25.43
N ASN A 33 1.65 5.15 -25.74
CA ASN A 33 2.12 4.97 -27.11
C ASN A 33 1.62 3.64 -27.73
N ASN A 34 1.39 2.62 -26.92
CA ASN A 34 0.78 1.35 -27.32
C ASN A 34 -0.75 1.36 -27.34
N GLY A 35 -1.40 2.53 -27.28
CA GLY A 35 -2.85 2.66 -27.41
C GLY A 35 -3.64 2.70 -26.10
N GLY A 36 -2.98 2.66 -24.94
CA GLY A 36 -3.64 2.85 -23.65
C GLY A 36 -4.26 4.25 -23.54
N ARG A 37 -5.53 4.33 -23.14
CA ARG A 37 -6.28 5.61 -23.04
C ARG A 37 -6.94 5.85 -21.69
N LYS A 38 -7.06 4.82 -20.84
CA LYS A 38 -7.68 4.92 -19.52
C LYS A 38 -6.75 4.31 -18.49
N PHE A 39 -6.38 5.09 -17.49
CA PHE A 39 -5.39 4.70 -16.49
C PHE A 39 -5.91 5.04 -15.09
N ALA A 40 -5.89 4.05 -14.20
CA ALA A 40 -6.16 4.22 -12.78
C ALA A 40 -4.85 4.06 -12.01
N LEU A 41 -4.36 5.15 -11.41
CA LEU A 41 -3.12 5.18 -10.65
C LEU A 41 -3.47 5.18 -9.16
N ILE A 42 -3.14 4.08 -8.49
CA ILE A 42 -3.46 3.87 -7.08
C ILE A 42 -2.29 4.39 -6.23
N GLY A 43 -2.59 5.30 -5.30
CA GLY A 43 -1.62 5.74 -4.30
C GLY A 43 -1.26 4.63 -3.33
N VAL A 44 -0.13 4.76 -2.64
CA VAL A 44 0.30 3.84 -1.60
C VAL A 44 -0.53 4.04 -0.34
N GLY A 45 -1.09 2.96 0.20
CA GLY A 45 -1.83 2.95 1.47
C GLY A 45 -0.96 3.27 2.69
N GLN A 46 -1.57 3.24 3.88
CA GLN A 46 -0.85 3.43 5.15
C GLN A 46 -0.04 2.18 5.54
N ILE A 47 1.01 1.85 4.78
CA ILE A 47 1.84 0.65 5.01
C ILE A 47 2.41 0.61 6.43
N GLY A 48 2.74 1.75 7.04
CA GLY A 48 3.23 1.79 8.41
C GLY A 48 2.22 1.31 9.47
N CYS A 49 0.95 1.15 9.10
CA CYS A 49 -0.11 0.59 9.94
C CYS A 49 -0.42 -0.87 9.61
N SER A 50 0.27 -1.50 8.64
CA SER A 50 0.02 -2.90 8.31
C SER A 50 0.39 -3.81 9.50
N PRO A 51 -0.29 -4.96 9.67
CA PRO A 51 0.06 -5.89 10.74
C PRO A 51 1.53 -6.30 10.74
N SER A 52 2.15 -6.41 9.56
CA SER A 52 3.57 -6.77 9.43
C SER A 52 4.52 -5.66 9.89
N GLU A 53 4.21 -4.40 9.59
CA GLU A 53 5.03 -3.27 10.06
C GLU A 53 4.77 -2.98 11.55
N LEU A 54 3.54 -3.19 12.05
CA LEU A 54 3.25 -3.14 13.48
C LEU A 54 4.03 -4.23 14.25
N ALA A 55 4.04 -5.46 13.74
CA ALA A 55 4.77 -6.56 14.36
C ALA A 55 6.27 -6.29 14.48
N GLN A 56 6.88 -5.75 13.42
CA GLN A 56 8.33 -5.59 13.30
C GLN A 56 8.86 -4.27 13.87
N ASN A 57 8.12 -3.18 13.70
CA ASN A 57 8.65 -1.82 13.86
C ASN A 57 7.86 -0.97 14.86
N SER A 58 6.72 -1.44 15.37
CA SER A 58 5.94 -0.74 16.39
C SER A 58 6.23 -1.31 17.79
N PRO A 59 6.69 -0.52 18.78
CA PRO A 59 6.98 -1.02 20.13
C PRO A 59 5.76 -1.61 20.84
N ASP A 60 4.57 -1.05 20.63
CA ASP A 60 3.31 -1.47 21.24
C ASP A 60 2.45 -2.37 20.33
N GLY A 61 2.79 -2.48 19.05
CA GLY A 61 2.07 -3.30 18.06
C GLY A 61 0.73 -2.68 17.67
N ARG A 62 0.59 -1.37 17.88
CA ARG A 62 -0.64 -0.60 17.61
C ARG A 62 -0.34 0.74 16.95
N THR A 63 0.71 1.42 17.40
CA THR A 63 1.11 2.72 16.89
C THR A 63 1.73 2.56 15.50
N CYS A 64 1.14 3.21 14.51
CA CYS A 64 1.64 3.17 13.13
C CYS A 64 3.05 3.77 13.02
N VAL A 65 3.87 3.17 12.15
CA VAL A 65 5.25 3.57 11.90
C VAL A 65 5.29 4.81 11.01
N GLN A 66 5.41 5.99 11.62
CA GLN A 66 5.30 7.27 10.91
C GLN A 66 6.36 7.46 9.83
N ARG A 67 7.60 7.01 10.05
CA ARG A 67 8.67 7.09 9.03
C ARG A 67 8.25 6.46 7.70
N ILE A 68 7.52 5.34 7.73
CA ILE A 68 7.03 4.64 6.54
C ILE A 68 5.87 5.44 5.92
N ASN A 69 4.91 5.87 6.74
CA ASN A 69 3.75 6.63 6.27
C ASN A 69 4.15 7.99 5.65
N SER A 70 5.14 8.69 6.19
CA SER A 70 5.68 9.92 5.61
C SER A 70 6.29 9.67 4.22
N ALA A 71 7.05 8.59 4.05
CA ALA A 71 7.60 8.22 2.75
C ALA A 71 6.50 7.90 1.72
N ASN A 72 5.43 7.21 2.14
CA ASN A 72 4.27 6.93 1.29
C ASN A 72 3.56 8.22 0.83
N GLN A 73 3.37 9.18 1.74
CA GLN A 73 2.76 10.47 1.40
C GLN A 73 3.59 11.27 0.40
N ILE A 74 4.92 11.27 0.52
CA ILE A 74 5.81 11.93 -0.44
C ILE A 74 5.58 11.36 -1.85
N PHE A 75 5.58 10.04 -1.99
CA PHE A 75 5.30 9.38 -3.27
C PHE A 75 3.90 9.72 -3.79
N ASN A 76 2.86 9.63 -2.95
CA ASN A 76 1.48 9.90 -3.33
C ASN A 76 1.26 11.33 -3.82
N ASN A 77 1.90 12.32 -3.17
CA ASN A 77 1.84 13.71 -3.60
C ASN A 77 2.45 13.89 -4.99
N LYS A 78 3.59 13.25 -5.26
CA LYS A 78 4.22 13.27 -6.58
C LYS A 78 3.39 12.52 -7.63
N LEU A 79 2.77 11.40 -7.26
CA LEU A 79 1.88 10.63 -8.14
C LEU A 79 0.65 11.44 -8.56
N ARG A 80 0.06 12.19 -7.62
CA ARG A 80 -1.04 13.12 -7.93
C ARG A 80 -0.60 14.19 -8.93
N SER A 81 0.55 14.81 -8.70
CA SER A 81 1.12 15.78 -9.65
C SER A 81 1.39 15.17 -11.03
N LEU A 82 1.83 13.91 -11.09
CA LEU A 82 2.02 13.17 -12.33
C LEU A 82 0.71 12.97 -13.08
N VAL A 83 -0.36 12.59 -12.39
CA VAL A 83 -1.72 12.46 -12.98
C VAL A 83 -2.17 13.79 -13.59
N ASP A 84 -1.99 14.89 -12.87
CA ASP A 84 -2.35 16.22 -13.37
C ASP A 84 -1.53 16.60 -14.60
N GLN A 85 -0.22 16.31 -14.59
CA GLN A 85 0.67 16.54 -15.74
C GLN A 85 0.26 15.70 -16.95
N PHE A 86 -0.07 14.44 -16.75
CA PHE A 86 -0.43 13.52 -17.84
C PHE A 86 -1.77 13.89 -18.48
N ASN A 87 -2.77 14.28 -17.68
CA ASN A 87 -4.04 14.75 -18.21
C ASN A 87 -3.89 16.05 -19.05
N ARG A 88 -2.89 16.89 -18.76
CA ARG A 88 -2.57 18.08 -19.59
C ARG A 88 -1.84 17.71 -20.89
N ASN A 89 -0.89 16.79 -20.82
CA ASN A 89 0.01 16.47 -21.93
C ASN A 89 -0.53 15.43 -22.90
N PHE A 90 -1.49 14.60 -22.48
CA PHE A 90 -2.05 13.51 -23.27
C PHE A 90 -3.58 13.65 -23.37
N PRO A 91 -4.08 14.64 -24.15
CA PRO A 91 -5.51 14.99 -24.16
C PRO A 91 -6.44 13.87 -24.65
N SER A 92 -5.91 12.90 -25.39
CA SER A 92 -6.65 11.72 -25.86
C SER A 92 -6.79 10.61 -24.80
N ALA A 93 -6.10 10.73 -23.67
CA ALA A 93 -6.14 9.77 -22.56
C ALA A 93 -6.71 10.39 -21.29
N LYS A 94 -7.13 9.53 -20.36
CA LYS A 94 -7.66 9.88 -19.05
C LYS A 94 -6.91 9.15 -17.97
N PHE A 95 -6.39 9.91 -17.01
CA PHE A 95 -5.68 9.41 -15.85
C PHE A 95 -6.48 9.80 -14.60
N ILE A 96 -6.78 8.82 -13.75
CA ILE A 96 -7.40 9.05 -12.45
C ILE A 96 -6.45 8.64 -11.33
N TYR A 97 -6.51 9.37 -10.21
CA TYR A 97 -5.79 9.04 -8.99
C TYR A 97 -6.74 8.41 -7.97
N ILE A 98 -6.37 7.27 -7.40
CA ILE A 98 -7.12 6.62 -6.33
C ILE A 98 -6.38 6.85 -5.01
N ASN A 99 -7.03 7.55 -4.09
CA ASN A 99 -6.47 7.89 -2.77
C ASN A 99 -6.56 6.70 -1.79
N ALA A 100 -5.77 5.66 -2.02
CA ALA A 100 -5.75 4.50 -1.13
C ALA A 100 -5.32 4.88 0.30
N TYR A 101 -4.42 5.86 0.46
CA TYR A 101 -4.00 6.35 1.77
C TYR A 101 -5.20 6.83 2.61
N GLY A 102 -6.07 7.66 2.02
CA GLY A 102 -7.29 8.14 2.67
C GLY A 102 -8.30 7.02 2.95
N ILE A 103 -8.48 6.09 2.01
CA ILE A 103 -9.36 4.92 2.20
C ILE A 103 -8.92 4.09 3.41
N PHE A 104 -7.64 3.75 3.50
CA PHE A 104 -7.11 3.02 4.65
C PHE A 104 -7.18 3.84 5.95
N GLN A 105 -6.97 5.16 5.87
CA GLN A 105 -7.13 6.04 7.03
C GLN A 105 -8.57 5.98 7.60
N ASP A 106 -9.57 6.00 6.72
CA ASP A 106 -10.97 5.89 7.11
C ASP A 106 -11.29 4.54 7.75
N ILE A 107 -10.78 3.44 7.18
CA ILE A 107 -10.93 2.09 7.73
C ILE A 107 -10.30 2.00 9.12
N LEU A 108 -9.11 2.56 9.32
CA LEU A 108 -8.41 2.51 10.60
C LEU A 108 -9.09 3.38 11.67
N ASN A 109 -9.65 4.53 11.28
CA ASN A 109 -10.32 5.45 12.20
C ASN A 109 -11.75 5.01 12.55
N ARG A 110 -12.45 4.36 11.63
CA ARG A 110 -13.86 3.96 11.76
C ARG A 110 -14.08 2.50 11.36
N PRO A 111 -13.36 1.53 11.95
CA PRO A 111 -13.36 0.15 11.47
C PRO A 111 -14.75 -0.49 11.46
N ALA A 112 -15.56 -0.21 12.49
CA ALA A 112 -16.92 -0.73 12.60
C ALA A 112 -17.84 -0.29 11.44
N ALA A 113 -17.64 0.91 10.88
CA ALA A 113 -18.41 1.39 9.73
C ALA A 113 -18.11 0.61 8.44
N PHE A 114 -16.98 -0.09 8.40
CA PHE A 114 -16.54 -0.94 7.31
C PHE A 114 -16.61 -2.43 7.66
N GLY A 115 -17.23 -2.79 8.78
CA GLY A 115 -17.37 -4.18 9.23
C GLY A 115 -16.14 -4.78 9.89
N PHE A 116 -15.09 -3.99 10.15
CA PHE A 116 -13.89 -4.46 10.86
C PHE A 116 -14.02 -4.28 12.36
N THR A 117 -13.49 -5.25 13.10
CA THR A 117 -13.42 -5.24 14.57
C THR A 117 -11.98 -5.22 15.07
N VAL A 118 -11.03 -5.68 14.25
CA VAL A 118 -9.59 -5.68 14.56
C VAL A 118 -8.81 -5.04 13.42
N THR A 119 -8.08 -3.97 13.72
CA THR A 119 -7.32 -3.20 12.72
C THR A 119 -5.82 -3.43 12.77
N ASN A 120 -5.32 -3.99 13.87
CA ASN A 120 -3.90 -4.14 14.11
C ASN A 120 -3.41 -5.57 13.91
N ALA A 121 -4.24 -6.54 13.54
CA ALA A 121 -3.80 -7.91 13.30
C ALA A 121 -4.34 -8.47 11.99
N GLY A 122 -3.56 -9.31 11.32
CA GLY A 122 -3.95 -9.97 10.07
C GLY A 122 -4.92 -11.15 10.29
N CYS A 123 -5.69 -11.48 9.26
CA CYS A 123 -6.59 -12.65 9.22
C CYS A 123 -5.85 -14.00 9.13
N CYS A 124 -4.59 -13.98 8.71
CA CYS A 124 -3.66 -15.11 8.64
C CYS A 124 -2.24 -14.58 8.94
N GLY A 125 -1.28 -15.50 9.03
CA GLY A 125 0.08 -15.20 9.47
C GLY A 125 0.36 -15.71 10.89
N VAL A 126 1.61 -15.57 11.31
CA VAL A 126 2.13 -16.14 12.56
C VAL A 126 2.86 -15.07 13.37
N GLY A 127 2.80 -15.21 14.69
CA GLY A 127 3.51 -14.36 15.63
C GLY A 127 2.77 -13.05 15.90
N ARG A 128 3.55 -12.04 16.27
CA ARG A 128 2.99 -10.75 16.71
C ARG A 128 2.11 -10.12 15.62
N ASN A 129 0.93 -9.63 16.02
CA ASN A 129 -0.08 -9.04 15.13
C ASN A 129 -0.52 -9.96 13.96
N ASN A 130 -0.24 -11.27 13.98
CA ASN A 130 -0.34 -12.16 12.81
C ASN A 130 0.38 -11.59 11.58
N GLY A 131 1.44 -10.82 11.77
CA GLY A 131 2.16 -10.11 10.71
C GLY A 131 3.67 -10.28 10.75
N GLN A 132 4.21 -10.88 11.81
CA GLN A 132 5.65 -11.14 11.92
C GLN A 132 6.14 -12.11 10.84
N ILE A 133 5.35 -13.16 10.60
CA ILE A 133 5.41 -13.96 9.38
C ILE A 133 4.06 -13.79 8.72
N THR A 134 4.06 -13.35 7.45
CA THR A 134 2.83 -13.22 6.65
C THR A 134 2.21 -14.59 6.41
N CYS A 135 1.06 -14.62 5.73
CA CYS A 135 0.31 -15.85 5.50
C CYS A 135 1.18 -16.91 4.80
N LEU A 136 1.23 -18.12 5.37
CA LEU A 136 1.98 -19.23 4.81
C LEU A 136 1.19 -19.85 3.64
N PRO A 137 1.87 -20.46 2.65
CA PRO A 137 1.19 -21.21 1.60
C PRO A 137 0.23 -22.24 2.20
N LEU A 138 -1.00 -22.31 1.67
CA LEU A 138 -2.07 -23.21 2.13
C LEU A 138 -2.54 -22.97 3.58
N GLN A 139 -2.18 -21.83 4.20
CA GLN A 139 -2.70 -21.48 5.51
C GLN A 139 -4.18 -21.11 5.42
N THR A 140 -5.03 -21.81 6.17
CA THR A 140 -6.43 -21.42 6.32
C THR A 140 -6.51 -20.09 7.07
N PRO A 141 -7.29 -19.11 6.57
CA PRO A 141 -7.68 -17.96 7.36
C PRO A 141 -8.34 -18.39 8.67
N LEU A 142 -8.35 -17.49 9.66
CA LEU A 142 -9.00 -17.72 10.95
C LEU A 142 -10.43 -18.27 10.78
N PRO A 143 -10.81 -19.34 11.52
CA PRO A 143 -12.14 -19.94 11.42
C PRO A 143 -13.20 -18.98 11.97
N GLU A 144 -14.34 -18.88 11.29
CA GLU A 144 -15.53 -18.20 11.82
C GLU A 144 -16.04 -18.93 13.08
N PRO A 145 -16.54 -18.23 14.13
CA PRO A 145 -16.77 -16.79 14.20
C PRO A 145 -15.60 -16.05 14.87
N GLU A 146 -14.66 -15.57 14.08
CA GLU A 146 -13.55 -14.73 14.56
C GLU A 146 -13.83 -13.26 14.19
N PRO A 147 -13.36 -12.28 15.00
CA PRO A 147 -13.47 -10.87 14.67
C PRO A 147 -12.92 -10.57 13.27
N VAL A 148 -13.72 -9.91 12.43
CA VAL A 148 -13.31 -9.46 11.08
C VAL A 148 -12.11 -8.53 11.19
N ARG A 149 -10.97 -8.96 10.66
CA ARG A 149 -9.71 -8.22 10.75
C ARG A 149 -9.33 -7.55 9.43
N VAL A 150 -8.52 -6.50 9.52
CA VAL A 150 -7.97 -5.84 8.32
C VAL A 150 -7.06 -6.83 7.60
N LEU A 151 -7.35 -7.05 6.32
CA LEU A 151 -6.67 -8.01 5.48
C LEU A 151 -5.16 -7.74 5.46
N GLY A 152 -4.36 -8.78 5.72
CA GLY A 152 -2.90 -8.76 5.56
C GLY A 152 -2.45 -9.05 4.12
N CYS A 153 -3.37 -9.18 3.17
CA CYS A 153 -3.08 -9.64 1.81
C CYS A 153 -2.96 -8.46 0.86
N VAL A 154 -1.79 -8.35 0.23
CA VAL A 154 -1.54 -7.44 -0.92
C VAL A 154 -1.81 -8.21 -2.22
N SER A 155 -2.84 -9.09 -2.25
CA SER A 155 -3.21 -9.85 -3.45
C SER A 155 -4.61 -9.40 -3.94
N PRO A 156 -4.78 -9.06 -5.24
CA PRO A 156 -6.05 -8.59 -5.79
C PRO A 156 -7.17 -9.64 -5.79
N ASP A 157 -6.83 -10.91 -5.65
CA ASP A 157 -7.72 -12.03 -5.98
C ASP A 157 -8.48 -12.58 -4.77
N GLY A 158 -8.35 -11.96 -3.58
CA GLY A 158 -8.97 -12.44 -2.35
C GLY A 158 -8.44 -13.80 -1.85
N GLY A 159 -7.54 -14.44 -2.60
CA GLY A 159 -6.77 -15.61 -2.19
C GLY A 159 -5.47 -15.21 -1.50
N CYS A 160 -5.08 -15.99 -0.48
CA CYS A 160 -3.71 -16.02 0.04
C CYS A 160 -2.86 -16.93 -0.85
N GLU A 161 -2.70 -16.57 -2.11
CA GLU A 161 -1.78 -17.25 -3.02
C GLU A 161 -0.77 -16.23 -3.57
N THR A 162 0.44 -16.75 -3.80
CA THR A 162 1.74 -16.09 -4.00
C THR A 162 1.75 -14.71 -4.65
#